data_AF-A0A1I1GH37-F1
#
_entry.id   AF-A0A1I1GH37-F1
#
_cell.length_a   1.000
_cell.length_b   1.000
_cell.length_c   1.000
_cell.angle_alpha   90.00
_cell.angle_beta   90.00
_cell.angle_gamma   90.00
#
_symmetry.space_group_name_H-M   'P 1'
#
loop_
_entity.id
_entity.type
_entity.pdbx_description
1 polymer ?
#
loop_
_entity_poly.entity_id
_entity_poly.type
_entity_poly.pdbx_seq_one_letter_code
_entity_poly.pdbx_strand_id
1 'polypeptide(L)'
;MILFSFLILFIFLLYLCFVFLTWMPAILIVLLLILGVMFIFTHLLPILLIIAVLWGISYFVKKQRSDKSEQQGQHFSRSAEGPKTVHDDQPSMTRQKKPIHPFKATLNTVEEQFKQNQALNLGDGFWVDQARQKVLVVLGDDDTDDYLEANFSDIQKYFTQFESDYSKTYAIHFKGMADNDFANVTLSKQSNDLLGQSPVDYLQTLLSHYGVPLKKKD
;
A
#
# COMPACT_ATOMS: atom_id res chain seq x y z
N MET A 1 -8.62 -55.61 -63.45
CA MET A 1 -8.95 -55.71 -62.00
C MET A 1 -8.06 -54.80 -61.15
N ILE A 2 -6.73 -54.86 -61.28
CA ILE A 2 -5.79 -54.04 -60.48
C ILE A 2 -6.05 -52.52 -60.59
N LEU A 3 -6.23 -52.00 -61.81
CA LEU A 3 -6.54 -50.58 -62.06
C LEU A 3 -7.84 -50.11 -61.37
N PHE A 4 -8.84 -50.98 -61.30
CA PHE A 4 -10.11 -50.69 -60.65
C PHE A 4 -9.97 -50.66 -59.11
N SER A 5 -9.16 -51.56 -58.55
CA SER A 5 -8.82 -51.54 -57.12
C SER A 5 -8.06 -50.27 -56.72
N PHE A 6 -7.13 -49.79 -57.56
CA PHE A 6 -6.43 -48.52 -57.32
C PHE A 6 -7.37 -47.31 -57.39
N LEU A 7 -8.32 -47.31 -58.33
CA LEU A 7 -9.31 -46.24 -58.44
C LEU A 7 -10.21 -46.16 -57.20
N ILE A 8 -10.68 -47.31 -56.69
CA ILE A 8 -11.48 -47.38 -55.46
C ILE A 8 -10.67 -46.89 -54.25
N LEU A 9 -9.42 -47.34 -54.13
CA LEU A 9 -8.53 -46.90 -53.05
C LEU A 9 -8.31 -45.38 -53.08
N PHE A 10 -8.11 -44.82 -54.27
CA PHE A 10 -7.93 -43.38 -54.45
C PHE A 10 -9.18 -42.58 -54.05
N ILE A 11 -10.37 -43.01 -54.48
CA ILE A 11 -11.64 -42.38 -54.09
C ILE A 11 -11.86 -42.45 -52.58
N PHE A 12 -11.57 -43.60 -51.96
CA PHE A 12 -11.67 -43.77 -50.52
C PHE A 12 -10.73 -42.83 -49.75
N LEU A 13 -9.50 -42.65 -50.25
CA LEU A 13 -8.51 -41.76 -49.64
C LEU A 13 -8.90 -40.29 -49.77
N LEU A 14 -9.45 -39.88 -50.92
CA LEU A 14 -10.02 -38.54 -51.09
C LEU A 14 -11.22 -38.30 -50.17
N TYR A 15 -12.11 -39.28 -50.03
CA TYR A 15 -13.25 -39.19 -49.12
C TYR A 15 -12.79 -39.03 -47.67
N LEU A 16 -11.83 -39.84 -47.22
CA LEU A 16 -11.22 -39.70 -45.89
C LEU A 16 -10.57 -38.33 -45.69
N CYS A 17 -9.85 -37.83 -46.70
CA CYS A 17 -9.22 -36.52 -46.65
C CYS A 17 -10.27 -35.40 -46.50
N PHE A 18 -11.36 -35.47 -47.28
CA PHE A 18 -12.46 -34.50 -47.20
C PHE A 18 -13.17 -34.53 -45.84
N VAL A 19 -13.45 -35.72 -45.31
CA VAL A 19 -14.01 -35.89 -43.96
C VAL A 19 -13.06 -35.26 -42.93
N PHE A 20 -11.77 -35.59 -42.97
CA PHE A 20 -10.78 -35.04 -42.03
C PHE A 20 -10.69 -33.51 -42.10
N LEU A 21 -10.61 -32.92 -43.30
CA LEU A 21 -10.63 -31.48 -43.52
C LEU A 21 -11.89 -30.80 -43.00
N THR A 22 -13.03 -31.49 -43.03
CA THR A 22 -14.30 -30.96 -42.53
C THR A 22 -14.33 -30.90 -41.00
N TRP A 23 -13.75 -31.90 -40.33
CA TRP A 23 -13.74 -31.98 -38.86
C TRP A 23 -12.56 -31.26 -38.20
N MET A 24 -11.45 -31.07 -38.92
CA MET A 24 -10.24 -30.43 -38.39
C MET A 24 -10.50 -29.03 -37.80
N PRO A 25 -11.28 -28.13 -38.43
CA PRO A 25 -11.59 -26.82 -37.85
C PRO A 25 -12.35 -26.93 -36.53
N ALA A 26 -13.32 -27.86 -36.44
CA ALA A 26 -14.08 -28.08 -35.22
C ALA A 26 -13.19 -28.60 -34.09
N ILE A 27 -12.30 -29.55 -34.37
CA ILE A 27 -11.34 -30.08 -33.40
C ILE A 27 -10.39 -28.96 -32.92
N LEU A 28 -9.91 -28.12 -33.82
CA LEU A 28 -9.01 -27.01 -33.50
C LEU A 28 -9.71 -25.95 -32.62
N ILE A 29 -10.98 -25.64 -32.89
CA ILE A 29 -11.79 -24.74 -32.05
C ILE A 29 -11.96 -25.33 -30.66
N VAL A 30 -12.30 -26.62 -30.54
CA VAL A 30 -12.46 -27.28 -29.25
C VAL A 30 -11.15 -27.25 -28.46
N LEU A 31 -10.02 -27.51 -29.11
CA LEU A 31 -8.69 -27.45 -28.49
C LEU A 31 -8.37 -26.04 -27.98
N LEU A 32 -8.64 -25.01 -28.80
CA LEU A 32 -8.48 -23.60 -28.39
C LEU A 32 -9.35 -23.25 -27.18
N LEU A 33 -10.58 -23.76 -27.14
CA LEU A 33 -11.50 -23.52 -26.04
C LEU A 33 -10.98 -24.17 -24.74
N ILE A 34 -10.50 -25.41 -24.81
CA ILE A 34 -9.86 -26.10 -23.67
C ILE A 34 -8.63 -25.32 -23.20
N LEU A 35 -7.77 -24.87 -24.11
CA LEU A 35 -6.57 -24.13 -23.76
C LEU A 35 -6.91 -22.78 -23.10
N GLY A 36 -7.94 -22.09 -23.61
CA GLY A 36 -8.45 -20.85 -23.01
C GLY A 36 -9.01 -21.07 -21.61
N VAL A 37 -9.77 -22.15 -21.39
CA VAL A 37 -10.27 -22.52 -20.06
C VAL A 37 -9.11 -22.82 -19.12
N MET A 38 -8.12 -23.62 -19.55
CA MET A 38 -6.93 -23.90 -18.72
C MET A 38 -6.17 -22.62 -18.38
N PHE A 39 -6.02 -21.68 -19.32
CA PHE A 39 -5.39 -20.40 -19.09
C PHE A 39 -6.12 -19.58 -18.03
N ILE A 40 -7.45 -19.51 -18.10
CA ILE A 40 -8.29 -18.83 -17.10
C ILE A 40 -8.09 -19.45 -15.71
N PHE A 41 -8.13 -20.78 -15.60
CA PHE A 41 -7.93 -21.45 -14.31
C PHE A 41 -6.51 -21.29 -13.75
N THR A 42 -5.49 -21.25 -14.60
CA THR A 42 -4.09 -21.14 -14.16
C THR A 42 -3.67 -19.72 -13.82
N HIS A 43 -4.24 -18.70 -14.47
CA HIS A 43 -3.81 -17.31 -14.31
C HIS A 43 -4.88 -16.44 -13.64
N LEU A 44 -6.14 -16.53 -14.08
CA LEU A 44 -7.21 -15.68 -13.57
C LEU A 44 -7.66 -16.10 -12.16
N LEU A 45 -7.77 -17.41 -11.91
CA LEU A 45 -8.18 -17.95 -10.61
C LEU A 45 -7.24 -17.52 -9.46
N PRO A 46 -5.90 -17.67 -9.55
CA PRO A 46 -5.02 -17.22 -8.47
C PRO A 46 -5.05 -15.71 -8.29
N ILE A 47 -5.17 -14.91 -9.36
CA ILE A 47 -5.31 -13.45 -9.26
C ILE A 47 -6.58 -13.10 -8.47
N LEU A 48 -7.72 -13.71 -8.82
CA LEU A 48 -8.98 -13.51 -8.11
C LEU A 48 -8.90 -13.92 -6.64
N LEU A 49 -8.18 -15.02 -6.34
CA LEU A 49 -7.96 -15.47 -4.98
C LEU A 49 -7.11 -14.47 -4.19
N ILE A 50 -6.05 -13.91 -4.78
CA ILE A 50 -5.23 -12.86 -4.16
C ILE A 50 -6.09 -11.62 -3.86
N ILE A 51 -6.89 -11.16 -4.83
CA ILE A 51 -7.79 -10.02 -4.63
C ILE A 51 -8.80 -10.30 -3.51
N ALA A 52 -9.40 -11.49 -3.48
CA ALA A 52 -10.35 -11.88 -2.44
C ALA A 52 -9.69 -11.91 -1.04
N VAL A 53 -8.44 -12.39 -0.94
CA VAL A 53 -7.67 -12.38 0.30
C VAL A 53 -7.37 -10.95 0.74
N LEU A 54 -6.88 -10.09 -0.15
CA LEU A 54 -6.61 -8.68 0.15
C LEU A 54 -7.88 -7.96 0.62
N TRP A 55 -9.00 -8.19 -0.05
CA TRP A 55 -10.28 -7.61 0.33
C TRP A 55 -10.79 -8.14 1.66
N GLY A 56 -10.63 -9.45 1.92
CA GLY A 56 -10.95 -10.08 3.19
C GLY A 56 -10.14 -9.53 4.36
N ILE A 57 -8.83 -9.34 4.17
CA ILE A 57 -7.94 -8.72 5.17
C ILE A 57 -8.38 -7.27 5.43
N SER A 58 -8.63 -6.49 4.38
CA SER A 58 -9.10 -5.11 4.50
C SER A 58 -10.42 -5.02 5.27
N TYR A 59 -11.39 -5.87 4.94
CA TYR A 59 -12.66 -5.96 5.65
C TYR A 59 -12.47 -6.36 7.12
N PHE A 60 -11.62 -7.34 7.40
CA PHE A 60 -11.34 -7.80 8.76
C PHE A 60 -10.66 -6.73 9.62
N VAL A 61 -9.68 -6.01 9.06
CA VAL A 61 -9.02 -4.88 9.73
C VAL A 61 -10.03 -3.76 10.03
N LYS A 62 -10.91 -3.44 9.07
CA LYS A 62 -11.97 -2.46 9.26
C LYS A 62 -12.95 -2.89 10.36
N LYS A 63 -13.35 -4.18 10.38
CA LYS A 63 -14.26 -4.73 11.39
C LYS A 63 -13.65 -4.73 12.79
N GLN A 64 -12.38 -5.11 12.95
CA GLN A 64 -11.70 -5.05 14.26
C GLN A 64 -11.58 -3.63 14.82
N ARG A 65 -11.45 -2.61 13.96
CA ARG A 65 -11.50 -1.21 14.41
C ARG A 65 -12.90 -0.82 14.91
N SER A 66 -13.96 -1.35 14.31
CA SER A 66 -15.34 -1.10 14.74
C SER A 66 -15.64 -1.77 16.10
N ASP A 67 -15.31 -3.05 16.25
CA ASP A 67 -15.62 -3.82 17.47
C ASP A 67 -14.82 -3.31 18.69
N LYS A 68 -13.57 -2.88 18.50
CA LYS A 68 -12.78 -2.23 19.57
C LYS A 68 -13.35 -0.88 19.99
N SER A 69 -13.98 -0.15 19.06
CA SER A 69 -14.64 1.13 19.37
C SER A 69 -15.93 0.94 20.17
N GLU A 70 -16.61 -0.20 20.01
CA GLU A 70 -17.82 -0.53 20.77
C GLU A 70 -17.51 -1.10 22.17
N GLN A 71 -16.46 -1.91 22.33
CA GLN A 71 -16.06 -2.42 23.65
C GLN A 71 -15.53 -1.34 24.59
N GLN A 72 -14.94 -0.27 24.06
CA GLN A 72 -14.51 0.89 24.85
C GLN A 72 -15.69 1.79 25.26
N GLY A 73 -16.85 1.68 24.59
CA GLY A 73 -18.08 2.40 24.93
C GLY A 73 -18.90 1.78 26.07
N GLN A 74 -18.70 0.50 26.41
CA GLN A 74 -19.52 -0.18 27.43
C GLN A 74 -18.89 -0.30 28.82
N HIS A 75 -17.58 -0.01 28.98
CA HIS A 75 -16.90 -0.12 30.28
C HIS A 75 -16.87 1.18 31.12
N PHE A 76 -17.47 2.28 30.65
CA PHE A 76 -17.38 3.60 31.30
C PHE A 76 -18.65 4.09 32.01
N SER A 77 -19.63 3.22 32.30
CA SER A 77 -20.87 3.60 33.00
C SER A 77 -21.10 2.85 34.32
N ARG A 78 -20.13 2.91 35.26
CA ARG A 78 -20.44 2.71 36.68
C ARG A 78 -19.28 3.13 37.60
N SER A 79 -19.28 4.40 38.00
CA SER A 79 -18.83 4.91 39.33
C SER A 79 -18.31 6.33 39.19
N ALA A 80 -19.06 7.29 39.73
CA ALA A 80 -18.60 8.19 40.80
C ALA A 80 -19.54 9.39 40.88
N GLU A 81 -20.32 9.42 41.97
CA GLU A 81 -21.10 10.56 42.43
C GLU A 81 -20.27 11.27 43.51
N GLY A 82 -19.95 12.56 43.32
CA GLY A 82 -19.40 13.44 44.37
C GLY A 82 -18.16 14.28 43.97
N PRO A 83 -18.01 15.52 44.49
CA PRO A 83 -18.20 16.68 43.62
C PRO A 83 -17.11 17.76 43.65
N LYS A 84 -17.23 18.67 42.66
CA LYS A 84 -16.68 20.04 42.52
C LYS A 84 -15.20 20.19 42.18
N THR A 85 -14.95 20.60 40.92
CA THR A 85 -14.36 21.91 40.59
C THR A 85 -14.53 22.23 39.09
N VAL A 86 -15.25 23.34 38.83
CA VAL A 86 -14.97 24.42 37.85
C VAL A 86 -14.97 24.11 36.33
N HIS A 87 -15.93 24.76 35.64
CA HIS A 87 -15.98 25.26 34.23
C HIS A 87 -15.69 24.27 33.08
N ASP A 88 -16.28 24.33 31.89
CA ASP A 88 -17.27 25.17 31.24
C ASP A 88 -17.74 24.38 30.00
N ASP A 89 -18.82 24.85 29.37
CA ASP A 89 -19.51 24.27 28.22
C ASP A 89 -18.66 23.92 26.97
N GLN A 90 -19.23 22.95 26.20
CA GLN A 90 -19.09 22.70 24.75
C GLN A 90 -17.84 22.00 24.18
N PRO A 91 -17.91 21.42 22.95
CA PRO A 91 -18.97 20.63 22.33
C PRO A 91 -18.42 19.32 21.71
N SER A 92 -19.33 18.43 21.31
CA SER A 92 -19.04 17.33 20.37
C SER A 92 -18.42 17.90 19.08
N MET A 93 -17.16 17.57 18.78
CA MET A 93 -16.58 17.82 17.47
C MET A 93 -16.28 16.49 16.78
N THR A 94 -17.12 16.17 15.81
CA THR A 94 -16.73 15.46 14.59
C THR A 94 -15.40 16.06 14.13
N ARG A 95 -14.30 15.29 14.22
CA ARG A 95 -12.93 15.74 13.94
C ARG A 95 -12.81 16.04 12.45
N GLN A 96 -13.21 17.25 12.04
CA GLN A 96 -12.83 17.82 10.74
C GLN A 96 -11.31 17.96 10.75
N LYS A 97 -10.65 17.11 9.97
CA LYS A 97 -9.24 17.19 9.60
C LYS A 97 -9.05 18.56 8.94
N LYS A 98 -8.63 19.57 9.71
CA LYS A 98 -8.37 20.90 9.17
C LYS A 98 -7.08 20.79 8.34
N PRO A 99 -7.11 21.04 7.03
CA PRO A 99 -5.89 21.00 6.23
C PRO A 99 -4.96 22.12 6.71
N ILE A 100 -3.82 21.73 7.27
CA ILE A 100 -2.75 22.67 7.63
C ILE A 100 -2.03 23.05 6.34
N HIS A 101 -2.53 24.09 5.67
CA HIS A 101 -1.80 25.22 5.06
C HIS A 101 -2.65 25.88 3.96
N PRO A 102 -2.71 27.23 3.91
CA PRO A 102 -3.30 27.97 2.81
C PRO A 102 -2.30 28.01 1.64
N PHE A 103 -2.79 27.76 0.42
CA PHE A 103 -2.01 27.58 -0.83
C PHE A 103 -1.25 26.25 -0.94
N LYS A 104 -1.95 25.11 -0.92
CA LYS A 104 -1.30 23.82 -1.18
C LYS A 104 -1.14 23.58 -2.68
N ALA A 105 0.10 23.60 -3.14
CA ALA A 105 0.48 22.89 -4.35
C ALA A 105 -0.01 21.43 -4.22
N THR A 106 -0.45 20.82 -5.33
CA THR A 106 -0.89 19.41 -5.29
C THR A 106 0.27 18.51 -4.87
N LEU A 107 -0.02 17.34 -4.28
CA LEU A 107 1.00 16.36 -3.92
C LEU A 107 1.98 16.12 -5.09
N ASN A 108 1.44 15.89 -6.29
CA ASN A 108 2.23 15.75 -7.52
C ASN A 108 3.20 16.91 -7.76
N THR A 109 2.78 18.15 -7.50
CA THR A 109 3.65 19.32 -7.68
C THR A 109 4.78 19.32 -6.67
N VAL A 110 4.51 18.95 -5.42
CA VAL A 110 5.52 18.88 -4.35
C VAL A 110 6.47 17.71 -4.59
N GLU A 111 5.98 16.56 -5.00
CA GLU A 111 6.82 15.42 -5.39
C GLU A 111 7.75 15.78 -6.56
N GLU A 112 7.23 16.44 -7.60
CA GLU A 112 8.07 16.90 -8.71
C GLU A 112 9.14 17.90 -8.25
N GLN A 113 8.82 18.78 -7.30
CA GLN A 113 9.84 19.65 -6.71
C GLN A 113 10.91 18.83 -5.96
N PHE A 114 10.55 17.82 -5.19
CA PHE A 114 11.52 16.96 -4.51
C PHE A 114 12.38 16.19 -5.53
N LYS A 115 11.79 15.65 -6.60
CA LYS A 115 12.54 15.00 -7.70
C LYS A 115 13.51 15.96 -8.39
N GLN A 116 13.06 17.17 -8.74
CA GLN A 116 13.88 18.20 -9.37
C GLN A 116 15.08 18.61 -8.50
N ASN A 117 14.91 18.60 -7.18
CA ASN A 117 15.98 18.89 -6.21
C ASN A 117 16.82 17.67 -5.84
N GLN A 118 16.69 16.55 -6.59
CA GLN A 118 17.43 15.32 -6.34
C GLN A 118 17.23 14.76 -4.92
N ALA A 119 16.04 14.96 -4.35
CA ALA A 119 15.70 14.39 -3.06
C ALA A 119 15.66 12.86 -3.15
N LEU A 120 16.08 12.21 -2.07
CA LEU A 120 16.11 10.75 -1.96
C LEU A 120 14.75 10.23 -1.51
N ASN A 121 14.14 9.35 -2.30
CA ASN A 121 12.97 8.60 -1.90
C ASN A 121 13.41 7.35 -1.12
N LEU A 122 13.04 7.27 0.17
CA LEU A 122 13.41 6.16 1.05
C LEU A 122 12.37 5.02 1.05
N GLY A 123 11.27 5.18 0.30
CA GLY A 123 10.11 4.29 0.29
C GLY A 123 8.94 4.85 1.10
N ASP A 124 7.75 4.24 0.91
CA ASP A 124 6.53 4.57 1.66
C ASP A 124 6.15 6.07 1.61
N GLY A 125 6.34 6.69 0.45
CA GLY A 125 6.07 8.12 0.26
C GLY A 125 6.96 9.06 1.09
N PHE A 126 8.08 8.57 1.63
CA PHE A 126 9.01 9.37 2.42
C PHE A 126 10.17 9.86 1.57
N TRP A 127 10.25 11.18 1.39
CA TRP A 127 11.32 11.83 0.64
C TRP A 127 12.18 12.70 1.55
N VAL A 128 13.48 12.68 1.28
CA VAL A 128 14.49 13.43 2.01
C VAL A 128 15.27 14.33 1.06
N ASP A 129 15.16 15.63 1.28
CA ASP A 129 15.99 16.63 0.63
C ASP A 129 17.02 17.17 1.62
N GLN A 130 18.24 16.64 1.57
CA GLN A 130 19.32 17.08 2.46
C GLN A 130 19.78 18.52 2.16
N ALA A 131 19.78 18.93 0.88
CA ALA A 131 20.28 20.24 0.47
C ALA A 131 19.40 21.37 1.02
N ARG A 132 18.09 21.16 1.03
CA ARG A 132 17.10 22.11 1.60
C ARG A 132 16.72 21.79 3.05
N GLN A 133 17.25 20.72 3.62
CA GLN A 133 16.92 20.21 4.96
C GLN A 133 15.42 19.95 5.16
N LYS A 134 14.75 19.43 4.13
CA LYS A 134 13.31 19.17 4.12
C LYS A 134 12.99 17.68 4.01
N VAL A 135 11.87 17.31 4.60
CA VAL A 135 11.23 16.01 4.44
C VAL A 135 9.83 16.17 3.90
N LEU A 136 9.43 15.21 3.08
CA LEU A 136 8.06 15.05 2.62
C LEU A 136 7.59 13.66 3.06
N VAL A 137 6.41 13.62 3.68
CA VAL A 137 5.74 12.38 4.08
C VAL A 137 4.35 12.38 3.44
N VAL A 138 4.08 11.42 2.55
CA VAL A 138 2.73 11.21 2.02
C VAL A 138 1.89 10.49 3.08
N LEU A 139 0.74 11.07 3.42
CA LEU A 139 -0.11 10.66 4.54
C LEU A 139 -1.40 9.97 4.04
N GLY A 140 -1.32 8.71 3.63
CA GLY A 140 -2.50 7.90 3.32
C GLY A 140 -2.24 6.80 2.30
N ASP A 141 -3.28 6.01 2.03
CA ASP A 141 -3.31 5.08 0.90
C ASP A 141 -3.49 5.87 -0.41
N ASP A 142 -3.04 5.32 -1.55
CA ASP A 142 -2.83 5.92 -2.90
C ASP A 142 -3.87 6.95 -3.43
N ASP A 143 -5.05 7.11 -2.81
CA ASP A 143 -6.14 7.98 -3.24
C ASP A 143 -6.27 9.31 -2.46
N THR A 144 -5.42 9.57 -1.44
CA THR A 144 -5.44 10.85 -0.71
C THR A 144 -4.22 11.71 -1.03
N ASP A 145 -4.44 12.93 -1.56
CA ASP A 145 -3.41 13.99 -1.75
C ASP A 145 -2.89 14.59 -0.42
N ASP A 146 -3.06 13.88 0.70
CA ASP A 146 -2.63 14.34 2.00
C ASP A 146 -1.12 14.13 2.14
N TYR A 147 -0.40 15.19 2.45
CA TYR A 147 1.03 15.14 2.69
C TYR A 147 1.45 16.10 3.79
N LEU A 148 2.61 15.81 4.34
CA LEU A 148 3.32 16.65 5.29
C LEU A 148 4.68 17.02 4.70
N GLU A 149 4.91 18.32 4.49
CA GLU A 149 6.23 18.86 4.22
C GLU A 149 6.72 19.57 5.48
N ALA A 150 7.92 19.22 5.95
CA ALA A 150 8.51 19.79 7.16
C ALA A 150 10.02 19.91 7.05
N ASN A 151 10.65 20.75 7.87
CA ASN A 151 12.10 20.73 7.98
C ASN A 151 12.55 19.61 8.93
N PHE A 152 13.78 19.12 8.78
CA PHE A 152 14.35 18.17 9.74
C PHE A 152 14.38 18.73 11.18
N SER A 153 14.60 20.03 11.32
CA SER A 153 14.58 20.74 12.61
C SER A 153 13.19 20.80 13.26
N ASP A 154 12.13 20.55 12.49
CA ASP A 154 10.76 20.50 13.02
C ASP A 154 10.43 19.12 13.61
N ILE A 155 11.29 18.11 13.47
CA ILE A 155 11.10 16.78 14.07
C ILE A 155 11.40 16.88 15.58
N GLN A 156 10.38 16.68 16.41
CA GLN A 156 10.51 16.83 17.87
C GLN A 156 10.80 15.51 18.58
N LYS A 157 10.14 14.44 18.17
CA LYS A 157 10.28 13.10 18.76
C LYS A 157 9.98 12.05 17.71
N TYR A 158 10.66 10.92 17.81
CA TYR A 158 10.33 9.72 17.06
C TYR A 158 10.51 8.48 17.93
N PHE A 159 9.75 7.43 17.61
CA PHE A 159 9.92 6.12 18.21
C PHE A 159 9.58 5.02 17.21
N THR A 160 10.11 3.82 17.46
CA THR A 160 9.76 2.63 16.69
C THR A 160 8.36 2.17 17.09
N GLN A 161 7.41 2.23 16.15
CA GLN A 161 6.05 1.75 16.38
C GLN A 161 5.94 0.24 16.14
N PHE A 162 6.59 -0.23 15.08
CA PHE A 162 6.61 -1.64 14.68
C PHE A 162 7.95 -1.98 14.02
N GLU A 163 8.43 -3.20 14.22
CA GLU A 163 9.67 -3.69 13.64
C GLU A 163 9.50 -5.15 13.24
N SER A 164 9.88 -5.47 11.99
CA SER A 164 9.95 -6.82 11.46
C SER A 164 11.37 -7.14 10.98
N ASP A 165 11.58 -8.34 10.47
CA ASP A 165 12.87 -8.72 9.87
C ASP A 165 13.17 -7.95 8.57
N TYR A 166 12.13 -7.44 7.89
CA TYR A 166 12.25 -6.81 6.57
C TYR A 166 12.07 -5.29 6.60
N SER A 167 11.37 -4.76 7.59
CA SER A 167 10.99 -3.35 7.64
C SER A 167 10.91 -2.82 9.08
N LYS A 168 10.94 -1.49 9.19
CA LYS A 168 10.76 -0.78 10.45
C LYS A 168 9.86 0.43 10.25
N THR A 169 8.84 0.54 11.08
CA THR A 169 7.89 1.67 11.06
C THR A 169 8.21 2.64 12.18
N TYR A 170 8.51 3.88 11.81
CA TYR A 170 8.73 4.99 12.72
C TYR A 170 7.48 5.83 12.85
N ALA A 171 7.09 6.15 14.09
CA ALA A 171 6.14 7.21 14.36
C ALA A 171 6.93 8.50 14.61
N ILE A 172 6.79 9.48 13.73
CA ILE A 172 7.52 10.76 13.75
C ILE A 172 6.53 11.87 14.10
N HIS A 173 6.87 12.67 15.11
CA HIS A 173 6.10 13.84 15.52
C HIS A 173 6.81 15.11 15.06
N PHE A 174 6.07 15.93 14.34
CA PHE A 174 6.55 17.21 13.82
C PHE A 174 5.95 18.38 14.60
N LYS A 175 6.70 19.46 14.69
CA LYS A 175 6.26 20.73 15.28
C LYS A 175 4.99 21.20 14.59
N GLY A 176 3.94 21.47 15.37
CA GLY A 176 2.64 21.91 14.86
C GLY A 176 1.63 20.77 14.65
N MET A 177 2.03 19.51 14.80
CA MET A 177 1.09 18.39 14.95
C MET A 177 0.50 18.38 16.36
N ALA A 178 -0.73 17.87 16.52
CA ALA A 178 -1.30 17.64 17.85
C ALA A 178 -0.42 16.66 18.65
N ASP A 179 -0.39 16.77 19.98
CA ASP A 179 0.56 16.05 20.84
C ASP A 179 0.55 14.52 20.67
N ASN A 180 -0.59 13.98 20.25
CA ASN A 180 -0.85 12.56 20.04
C ASN A 180 -0.92 12.14 18.56
N ASP A 181 -0.70 13.06 17.61
CA ASP A 181 -0.71 12.75 16.18
C ASP A 181 0.71 12.49 15.68
N PHE A 182 0.91 11.42 14.92
CA PHE A 182 2.21 11.02 14.39
C PHE A 182 2.09 10.70 12.90
N ALA A 183 3.14 11.04 12.15
CA ALA A 183 3.32 10.54 10.79
C ALA A 183 4.03 9.19 10.89
N ASN A 184 3.41 8.14 10.36
CA ASN A 184 3.99 6.80 10.36
C ASN A 184 4.72 6.58 9.04
N VAL A 185 5.98 6.15 9.14
CA VAL A 185 6.84 5.93 7.97
C VAL A 185 7.44 4.53 8.07
N THR A 186 7.14 3.66 7.11
CA THR A 186 7.62 2.28 7.05
C THR A 186 8.75 2.15 6.05
N LEU A 187 9.96 1.91 6.55
CA LEU A 187 11.15 1.82 5.71
C LEU A 187 11.67 0.38 5.65
N SER A 188 12.29 0.04 4.51
CA SER A 188 12.93 -1.25 4.31
C SER A 188 14.25 -1.34 5.09
N LYS A 189 14.51 -2.51 5.68
CA LYS A 189 15.82 -2.88 6.25
C LYS A 189 16.79 -3.43 5.21
N GLN A 190 16.32 -3.69 3.99
CA GLN A 190 17.19 -4.16 2.92
C GLN A 190 18.10 -3.03 2.45
N SER A 191 19.35 -3.39 2.13
CA SER A 191 20.29 -2.43 1.55
C SER A 191 19.76 -1.91 0.22
N ASN A 192 19.90 -0.61 0.01
CA ASN A 192 19.61 0.03 -1.26
C ASN A 192 20.93 0.44 -1.92
N ASP A 193 21.13 0.04 -3.18
CA ASP A 193 22.39 0.27 -3.90
C ASP A 193 22.73 1.76 -4.07
N LEU A 194 21.71 2.63 -4.19
CA LEU A 194 21.90 4.08 -4.31
C LEU A 194 22.34 4.72 -2.99
N LEU A 195 21.87 4.17 -1.85
CA LEU A 195 22.21 4.68 -0.52
C LEU A 195 23.49 4.04 0.04
N GLY A 196 23.91 2.87 -0.47
CA GLY A 196 25.01 2.07 0.08
C GLY A 196 24.71 1.49 1.47
N GLN A 197 23.46 1.60 1.94
CA GLN A 197 22.96 1.14 3.24
C GLN A 197 21.44 0.97 3.18
N SER A 198 20.82 0.50 4.26
CA SER A 198 19.36 0.39 4.31
C SER A 198 18.69 1.77 4.49
N PRO A 199 17.49 2.00 3.91
CA PRO A 199 16.70 3.20 4.18
C PRO A 199 16.45 3.46 5.67
N VAL A 200 16.27 2.39 6.45
CA VAL A 200 16.13 2.44 7.91
C VAL A 200 17.36 3.03 8.59
N ASP A 201 18.55 2.52 8.26
CA ASP A 201 19.82 2.97 8.86
C ASP A 201 20.17 4.39 8.40
N TYR A 202 19.87 4.71 7.14
CA TYR A 202 20.03 6.04 6.58
C TYR A 202 19.18 7.08 7.33
N LEU A 203 17.90 6.78 7.57
CA LEU A 203 17.04 7.68 8.35
C LEU A 203 17.54 7.84 9.79
N GLN A 204 17.96 6.75 10.45
CA GLN A 204 18.53 6.84 11.81
C GLN A 204 19.77 7.73 11.87
N THR A 205 20.65 7.61 10.86
CA THR A 205 21.85 8.43 10.74
C THR A 205 21.48 9.90 10.59
N LEU A 206 20.48 10.21 9.76
CA LEU A 206 19.98 11.57 9.58
C LEU A 206 19.38 12.15 10.86
N LEU A 207 18.46 11.42 11.51
CA LEU A 207 17.81 11.87 12.73
C LEU A 207 18.84 12.12 13.86
N SER A 208 19.86 11.27 13.94
CA SER A 208 20.97 11.43 14.88
C SER A 208 21.82 12.67 14.57
N HIS A 209 22.09 12.94 13.29
CA HIS A 209 22.81 14.13 12.85
C HIS A 209 22.08 15.43 13.23
N TYR A 210 20.75 15.44 13.13
CA TYR A 210 19.91 16.59 13.52
C TYR A 210 19.58 16.62 15.02
N GLY A 211 20.19 15.76 15.84
CA GLY A 211 20.03 15.77 17.30
C GLY A 211 18.65 15.34 17.78
N VAL A 212 17.88 14.63 16.96
CA VAL A 212 16.55 14.14 17.34
C VAL A 212 16.73 12.88 18.20
N PRO A 213 16.27 12.87 19.47
CA PRO A 213 16.46 11.72 20.34
C PRO A 213 15.44 10.61 20.03
N LEU A 214 15.91 9.36 19.93
CA LEU A 214 15.03 8.18 19.90
C LEU A 214 14.38 8.03 21.27
N LYS A 215 13.05 8.18 21.36
CA LYS A 215 12.31 7.89 22.59
C LYS A 215 11.88 6.42 22.62
N LYS A 216 12.02 5.78 23.77
CA LYS A 216 11.38 4.49 24.02
C LYS A 216 9.89 4.75 24.22
N LYS A 217 9.05 3.85 23.71
CA LYS A 217 7.61 3.88 23.94
C LYS A 217 7.37 3.46 25.39
N ASP A 218 6.92 4.40 26.22
CA ASP A 218 6.47 4.15 27.60
C ASP A 218 5.12 3.43 27.60
#